data_AF-A0A328ZII8-F1
#
_entry.id   AF-A0A328ZII8-F1
#
_cell.length_a   1.000
_cell.length_b   1.000
_cell.length_c   1.000
_cell.angle_alpha   90.00
_cell.angle_beta   90.00
_cell.angle_gamma   90.00
#
_symmetry.space_group_name_H-M   'P 1'
#
loop_
_entity.id
_entity.type
_entity.pdbx_description
1 polymer ?
#
loop_
_entity_poly.entity_id
_entity_poly.type
_entity_poly.pdbx_seq_one_letter_code
_entity_poly.pdbx_strand_id
1 'polypeptide(L)'
;MRRSLATLLLLCAPTAWAGDYATCILDKAPGVANEAAAAAVHQMCLEENPGGLQAVAQGSGRGLFGFKSGAECTAKKASDTRSARAGLLISGACRRLYDSPTFSYEDAFGLPAKN
;
A
#
# COMPACT_ATOMS: atom_id res chain seq x y z
N MET A 1 45.45 -11.54 -28.42
CA MET A 1 44.88 -10.68 -27.36
C MET A 1 43.49 -11.22 -27.00
N ARG A 2 43.37 -12.04 -25.96
CA ARG A 2 42.08 -12.57 -25.47
C ARG A 2 41.63 -11.71 -24.31
N ARG A 3 40.64 -10.84 -24.55
CA ARG A 3 39.98 -10.05 -23.50
C ARG A 3 38.83 -10.90 -22.94
N SER A 4 39.11 -11.62 -21.87
CA SER A 4 38.05 -12.24 -21.05
C SER A 4 37.36 -11.14 -20.27
N LEU A 5 36.21 -10.69 -20.76
CA LEU A 5 35.29 -9.82 -20.02
C LEU A 5 34.63 -10.68 -18.94
N ALA A 6 35.16 -10.60 -17.72
CA ALA A 6 34.55 -11.23 -16.54
C ALA A 6 33.27 -10.46 -16.19
N THR A 7 32.14 -11.12 -16.36
CA THR A 7 30.79 -10.63 -16.13
C THR A 7 30.58 -10.31 -14.65
N LEU A 8 30.33 -9.03 -14.35
CA LEU A 8 29.98 -8.54 -13.01
C LEU A 8 28.52 -8.93 -12.71
N LEU A 9 28.31 -10.08 -12.07
CA LEU A 9 27.02 -10.47 -11.50
C LEU A 9 26.74 -9.60 -10.27
N LEU A 10 26.08 -8.45 -10.46
CA LEU A 10 25.45 -7.73 -9.35
C LEU A 10 24.39 -8.63 -8.74
N LEU A 11 24.57 -9.00 -7.47
CA LEU A 11 23.52 -9.57 -6.65
C LEU A 11 22.43 -8.52 -6.47
N CYS A 12 21.37 -8.61 -7.28
CA CYS A 12 20.06 -8.05 -6.92
C CYS A 12 19.55 -8.86 -5.73
N ALA A 13 19.97 -8.49 -4.51
CA ALA A 13 19.21 -8.88 -3.34
C ALA A 13 17.79 -8.31 -3.55
N PRO A 14 16.72 -9.14 -3.52
CA PRO A 14 15.38 -8.60 -3.52
C PRO A 14 15.30 -7.71 -2.29
N THR A 15 15.15 -6.41 -2.51
CA THR A 15 14.75 -5.51 -1.44
C THR A 15 13.40 -6.02 -0.99
N ALA A 16 13.37 -6.77 0.12
CA ALA A 16 12.14 -7.00 0.84
C ALA A 16 11.68 -5.59 1.23
N TRP A 17 10.80 -5.00 0.42
CA TRP A 17 10.06 -3.82 0.85
C TRP A 17 9.44 -4.26 2.16
N ALA A 18 9.84 -3.62 3.26
CA ALA A 18 9.22 -3.80 4.56
C ALA A 18 7.76 -3.39 4.38
N GLY A 19 6.93 -4.36 3.98
CA GLY A 19 5.54 -4.13 3.64
C GLY A 19 4.83 -3.73 4.92
N ASP A 20 4.15 -2.59 4.89
CA ASP A 20 3.30 -2.18 5.99
C ASP A 20 1.95 -2.90 5.93
N TYR A 21 1.12 -2.65 6.94
CA TYR A 21 -0.22 -3.24 7.02
C TYR A 21 -1.05 -2.99 5.74
N ALA A 22 -0.99 -1.78 5.16
CA ALA A 22 -1.77 -1.45 3.98
C ALA A 22 -1.29 -2.25 2.75
N THR A 23 0.02 -2.39 2.59
CA THR A 23 0.63 -3.17 1.50
C THR A 23 0.25 -4.64 1.63
N CYS A 24 0.32 -5.21 2.84
CA CYS A 24 -0.12 -6.59 3.10
C CYS A 24 -1.59 -6.82 2.67
N ILE A 25 -2.47 -5.88 3.00
CA ILE A 25 -3.89 -5.95 2.60
C ILE A 25 -4.01 -5.89 1.06
N LEU A 26 -3.29 -4.99 0.38
CA LEU A 26 -3.36 -4.87 -1.08
C LEU A 26 -2.77 -6.08 -1.83
N ASP A 27 -1.94 -6.86 -1.17
CA ASP A 27 -1.37 -8.10 -1.73
C ASP A 27 -2.29 -9.31 -1.50
N LYS A 28 -2.95 -9.41 -0.34
CA LYS A 28 -3.68 -10.62 0.08
C LYS A 28 -5.20 -10.53 -0.05
N ALA A 29 -5.79 -9.34 0.04
CA ALA A 29 -7.26 -9.17 0.03
C ALA A 29 -7.93 -9.20 -1.36
N PRO A 30 -7.28 -8.78 -2.47
CA PRO A 30 -7.91 -8.85 -3.79
C PRO A 30 -8.39 -10.27 -4.16
N GLY A 31 -9.62 -10.37 -4.68
CA GLY A 31 -10.21 -11.64 -5.11
C GLY A 31 -10.79 -12.49 -3.97
N VAL A 32 -10.67 -12.06 -2.72
CA VAL A 32 -11.31 -12.74 -1.58
C VAL A 32 -12.83 -12.74 -1.76
N ALA A 33 -13.41 -13.94 -1.74
CA ALA A 33 -14.80 -14.14 -2.12
C ALA A 33 -15.79 -14.21 -0.94
N ASN A 34 -15.31 -14.34 0.30
CA ASN A 34 -16.16 -14.49 1.48
C ASN A 34 -15.56 -13.82 2.74
N GLU A 35 -16.43 -13.59 3.72
CA GLU A 35 -16.12 -12.81 4.93
C GLU A 35 -15.15 -13.52 5.88
N ALA A 36 -15.18 -14.85 5.93
CA ALA A 36 -14.27 -15.64 6.78
C ALA A 36 -12.82 -15.52 6.28
N ALA A 37 -12.62 -15.64 4.97
CA ALA A 37 -11.31 -15.42 4.36
C ALA A 37 -10.85 -13.96 4.53
N ALA A 38 -11.76 -12.99 4.41
CA ALA A 38 -11.43 -11.58 4.64
C ALA A 38 -11.00 -11.31 6.10
N ALA A 39 -11.65 -11.96 7.07
CA ALA A 39 -11.25 -11.88 8.47
C ALA A 39 -9.87 -12.51 8.71
N ALA A 40 -9.58 -13.66 8.09
CA ALA A 40 -8.27 -14.30 8.18
C ALA A 40 -7.15 -13.41 7.60
N VAL A 41 -7.36 -12.84 6.40
CA VAL A 41 -6.41 -11.89 5.80
C VAL A 41 -6.14 -10.71 6.72
N HIS A 42 -7.19 -10.14 7.32
CA HIS A 42 -7.04 -9.05 8.28
C HIS A 42 -6.17 -9.43 9.48
N GLN A 43 -6.43 -10.59 10.09
CA GLN A 43 -5.64 -11.06 11.25
C GLN A 43 -4.18 -11.32 10.87
N MET A 44 -3.95 -12.03 9.76
CA MET A 44 -2.59 -12.28 9.27
C MET A 44 -1.81 -10.99 9.05
N CYS A 45 -2.42 -9.99 8.40
CA CYS A 45 -1.76 -8.71 8.17
C CYS A 45 -1.54 -7.91 9.46
N LEU A 46 -2.41 -8.03 10.46
CA LEU A 46 -2.22 -7.41 11.78
C LEU A 46 -1.11 -8.09 12.58
N GLU A 47 -1.02 -9.42 12.54
CA GLU A 47 0.05 -10.18 13.21
C GLU A 47 1.42 -9.81 12.62
N GLU A 48 1.51 -9.70 11.30
CA GLU A 48 2.71 -9.25 10.59
C GLU A 48 3.01 -7.76 10.83
N ASN A 49 1.98 -6.93 11.06
CA ASN A 49 2.08 -5.48 11.22
C ASN A 49 1.24 -4.97 12.40
N PRO A 50 1.74 -5.09 13.65
CA PRO A 50 0.94 -4.82 14.87
C PRO A 50 0.39 -3.39 14.99
N GLY A 51 1.02 -2.42 14.32
CA GLY A 51 0.52 -1.04 14.28
C GLY A 51 -0.72 -0.83 13.38
N GLY A 52 -1.08 -1.84 12.59
CA GLY A 52 -2.22 -1.83 11.68
C GLY A 52 -2.19 -0.65 10.70
N LEU A 53 -3.38 -0.25 10.26
CA LEU A 53 -3.53 0.85 9.29
C LEU A 53 -3.04 2.20 9.84
N GLN A 54 -3.06 2.37 11.17
CA GLN A 54 -2.68 3.64 11.80
C GLN A 54 -1.18 3.91 11.76
N ALA A 55 -0.36 2.86 11.78
CA ALA A 55 1.09 2.98 11.65
C ALA A 55 1.56 3.27 10.21
N VAL A 56 0.70 3.08 9.21
CA VAL A 56 0.98 3.45 7.82
C VAL A 56 0.96 4.98 7.72
N ALA A 57 1.97 5.60 7.12
CA ALA A 57 1.96 7.05 6.91
C ALA A 57 0.96 7.45 5.81
N GLN A 58 0.17 8.51 6.05
CA GLN A 58 -0.82 8.97 5.06
C GLN A 58 -0.12 9.40 3.76
N GLY A 59 -0.57 8.88 2.62
CA GLY A 59 -0.03 9.23 1.32
C GLY A 59 1.33 8.59 1.00
N SER A 60 1.82 7.64 1.80
CA SER A 60 3.15 7.02 1.61
C SER A 60 3.30 6.23 0.31
N GLY A 61 2.20 5.82 -0.32
CA GLY A 61 2.21 5.13 -1.62
C GLY A 61 2.22 6.07 -2.82
N ARG A 62 2.12 7.39 -2.63
CA ARG A 62 2.15 8.36 -3.72
C ARG A 62 3.54 8.42 -4.38
N GLY A 63 3.58 8.66 -5.69
CA GLY A 63 4.83 8.79 -6.45
C GLY A 63 4.61 8.62 -7.95
N LEU A 64 5.71 8.63 -8.72
CA LEU A 64 5.70 8.53 -10.20
C LEU A 64 5.02 7.26 -10.73
N PHE A 65 5.05 6.16 -9.97
CA PHE A 65 4.49 4.87 -10.36
C PHE A 65 3.29 4.42 -9.52
N GLY A 66 2.80 5.28 -8.63
CA GLY A 66 1.66 4.99 -7.75
C GLY A 66 0.30 5.34 -8.38
N PHE A 67 -0.78 4.91 -7.74
CA PHE A 67 -2.12 5.40 -8.07
C PHE A 67 -2.26 6.89 -7.74
N LYS A 68 -3.08 7.63 -8.49
CA LYS A 68 -3.30 9.07 -8.30
C LYS A 68 -4.17 9.37 -7.07
N SER A 69 -4.99 8.41 -6.64
CA SER A 69 -5.89 8.51 -5.49
C SER A 69 -6.21 7.16 -4.88
N GLY A 70 -6.71 7.17 -3.63
CA GLY A 70 -7.23 5.98 -2.99
C GLY A 70 -8.46 5.42 -3.71
N ALA A 71 -9.29 6.27 -4.32
CA ALA A 71 -10.43 5.84 -5.12
C ALA A 71 -10.01 5.06 -6.37
N GLU A 72 -9.02 5.56 -7.11
CA GLU A 72 -8.46 4.87 -8.29
C GLU A 72 -7.85 3.51 -7.89
N CYS A 73 -7.05 3.50 -6.82
CA CYS A 73 -6.50 2.27 -6.27
C CYS A 73 -7.61 1.27 -5.90
N THR A 74 -8.66 1.73 -5.20
CA THR A 74 -9.76 0.86 -4.75
C THR A 74 -10.49 0.28 -5.94
N ALA A 75 -10.86 1.10 -6.93
CA ALA A 75 -11.55 0.66 -8.13
C ALA A 75 -10.74 -0.41 -8.88
N LYS A 76 -9.41 -0.29 -8.91
CA LYS A 76 -8.53 -1.26 -9.57
C LYS A 76 -8.32 -2.53 -8.74
N LYS A 77 -8.07 -2.41 -7.44
CA LYS A 77 -7.65 -3.54 -6.59
C LYS A 77 -8.82 -4.35 -6.04
N ALA A 78 -10.00 -3.73 -5.88
CA ALA A 78 -11.19 -4.41 -5.38
C ALA A 78 -12.11 -4.95 -6.49
N SER A 79 -11.80 -4.74 -7.78
CA SER A 79 -12.71 -5.02 -8.91
C SER A 79 -13.27 -6.46 -8.92
N ASP A 80 -12.44 -7.43 -8.57
CA ASP A 80 -12.80 -8.85 -8.61
C ASP A 80 -13.09 -9.44 -7.20
N THR A 81 -13.18 -8.57 -6.19
CA THR A 81 -13.38 -8.96 -4.78
C THR A 81 -14.86 -9.03 -4.46
N ARG A 82 -15.37 -10.21 -4.11
CA ARG A 82 -16.81 -10.40 -3.80
C ARG A 82 -17.16 -10.21 -2.33
N SER A 83 -16.20 -10.35 -1.43
CA SER A 83 -16.42 -10.06 0.00
C SER A 83 -16.51 -8.57 0.25
N ALA A 84 -17.56 -8.14 0.95
CA ALA A 84 -17.75 -6.75 1.32
C ALA A 84 -16.67 -6.29 2.31
N ARG A 85 -16.33 -7.12 3.31
CA ARG A 85 -15.24 -6.82 4.24
C ARG A 85 -13.89 -6.70 3.54
N ALA A 86 -13.56 -7.61 2.61
CA ALA A 86 -12.31 -7.49 1.86
C ALA A 86 -12.27 -6.21 1.03
N GLY A 87 -13.38 -5.84 0.37
CA GLY A 87 -13.50 -4.57 -0.34
C GLY A 87 -13.25 -3.36 0.56
N LEU A 88 -13.78 -3.35 1.78
CA LEU A 88 -13.54 -2.28 2.76
C LEU A 88 -12.08 -2.24 3.24
N LEU A 89 -11.46 -3.39 3.47
CA LEU A 89 -10.04 -3.46 3.83
C LEU A 89 -9.16 -2.87 2.71
N ILE A 90 -9.39 -3.29 1.46
CA ILE A 90 -8.70 -2.76 0.28
C ILE A 90 -8.91 -1.25 0.19
N SER A 91 -10.14 -0.78 0.36
CA SER A 91 -10.44 0.65 0.31
C SER A 91 -9.70 1.45 1.38
N GLY A 92 -9.70 0.97 2.64
CA GLY A 92 -8.97 1.60 3.73
C GLY A 92 -7.46 1.67 3.46
N ALA A 93 -6.86 0.58 3.00
CA ALA A 93 -5.45 0.53 2.61
C ALA A 93 -5.13 1.50 1.46
N CYS A 94 -5.93 1.48 0.39
CA CYS A 94 -5.77 2.38 -0.74
C CYS A 94 -5.87 3.86 -0.32
N ARG A 95 -6.87 4.23 0.47
CA ARG A 95 -7.03 5.61 0.94
C ARG A 95 -5.87 6.04 1.83
N ARG A 96 -5.38 5.15 2.69
CA ARG A 96 -4.23 5.46 3.53
C ARG A 96 -2.97 5.69 2.71
N LEU A 97 -2.73 4.90 1.66
CA LEU A 97 -1.53 5.00 0.83
C LEU A 97 -1.58 6.13 -0.20
N TYR A 98 -2.75 6.47 -0.77
CA TYR A 98 -2.81 7.30 -1.97
C TYR A 98 -3.62 8.60 -1.84
N ASP A 99 -4.43 8.77 -0.79
CA ASP A 99 -5.05 10.07 -0.53
C ASP A 99 -4.04 11.01 0.13
N SER A 100 -4.06 12.28 -0.28
CA SER A 100 -3.34 13.33 0.46
C SER A 100 -3.95 13.51 1.86
N PRO A 101 -3.17 13.95 2.84
CA PRO A 101 -3.72 14.41 4.11
C PRO A 101 -4.81 15.46 3.84
N THR A 102 -6.00 15.26 4.42
CA THR A 102 -7.11 16.22 4.28
C THR A 102 -6.95 17.44 5.20
N PHE A 103 -5.92 17.44 6.04
CA PHE A 103 -5.59 18.50 6.99
C PHE A 103 -4.07 18.68 6.99
N SER A 104 -3.62 19.88 6.62
CA SER A 104 -2.29 20.36 6.95
C SER A 104 -2.42 21.52 7.94
N TYR A 105 -1.43 21.69 8.81
CA TYR A 105 -1.41 22.83 9.73
C TYR A 105 -1.35 24.15 8.95
N GLU A 106 -0.68 24.14 7.80
CA GLU A 106 -0.58 25.25 6.88
C GLU A 106 -1.96 25.68 6.36
N ASP A 107 -2.78 24.73 5.91
CA ASP A 107 -4.15 25.01 5.43
C ASP A 107 -5.06 25.48 6.57
N ALA A 108 -4.92 24.91 7.77
CA ALA A 108 -5.76 25.23 8.91
C ALA A 108 -5.51 26.64 9.49
N PHE A 109 -4.28 27.12 9.38
CA PHE A 109 -3.86 28.42 9.92
C PHE A 109 -3.52 29.46 8.83
N GLY A 110 -3.77 29.14 7.55
CA GLY A 110 -3.50 30.04 6.42
C GLY A 110 -2.02 30.40 6.27
N LEU A 111 -1.11 29.51 6.68
CA LEU A 111 0.33 29.74 6.58
C LEU A 111 0.81 29.33 5.18
N PRO A 112 1.77 30.06 4.58
CA PRO A 112 2.30 29.69 3.28
C PRO A 112 2.96 28.31 3.36
N ALA A 113 2.64 27.44 2.40
CA ALA A 113 3.26 26.13 2.28
C ALA A 113 4.79 26.28 2.24
N LYS A 114 5.52 25.49 3.04
CA LYS A 114 6.98 25.49 3.00
C LYS A 114 7.43 24.85 1.69
N ASN A 115 8.12 25.65 0.88
CA ASN A 115 8.79 25.22 -0.36
C ASN A 115 9.82 24.12 -0.10
#